data_AF-A0A3D0RPC7-F1
#
_entry.id   AF-A0A3D0RPC7-F1
#
_cell.length_a   1.000
_cell.length_b   1.000
_cell.length_c   1.000
_cell.angle_alpha   90.00
_cell.angle_beta   90.00
_cell.angle_gamma   90.00
#
_symmetry.space_group_name_H-M   'P 1'
#
loop_
_entity.id
_entity.type
_entity.pdbx_description
1 polymer ?
#
loop_
_entity_poly.entity_id
_entity_poly.type
_entity_poly.pdbx_seq_one_letter_code
_entity_poly.pdbx_strand_id
1 'polypeptide(L)'
;MKLSKIPLLGRVVIAIVSGIILGQFVPVWFARIFATFNDLFGNFLSFIIPLIILGLVAPAIGELGKGAGRLLLITTVIAYMSTLFSGFFTFFSCQAVFPNIITGAIDTGSVQGIDEGAVKTFFSIGMPPIMDVMSALILSFCIGIGLSLIKGDTLQKAFSDFRDIVTMIIRTVIIPLL
;
A
#
# COMPACT_ATOMS: atom_id res chain seq x y z
N MET A 1 0.13 -7.65 34.87
CA MET A 1 0.59 -6.24 34.82
C MET A 1 -0.03 -5.57 33.60
N LYS A 2 -0.93 -4.59 33.79
CA LYS A 2 -1.58 -3.85 32.70
C LYS A 2 -0.60 -2.78 32.19
N LEU A 3 0.11 -3.08 31.09
CA LEU A 3 0.97 -2.11 30.41
C LEU A 3 0.13 -0.91 29.94
N SER A 4 0.64 0.26 30.28
CA SER A 4 0.06 1.61 30.12
C SER A 4 -0.67 1.86 28.79
N LYS A 5 -1.68 2.75 28.86
CA LYS A 5 -2.46 3.33 27.75
C LYS A 5 -1.57 4.21 26.84
N ILE A 6 -0.53 3.65 26.26
CA ILE A 6 0.28 4.34 25.25
C ILE A 6 -0.55 4.40 23.95
N PRO A 7 -0.76 5.59 23.36
CA PRO A 7 -1.46 5.72 22.08
C PRO A 7 -0.73 4.92 21.00
N LEU A 8 -1.49 4.35 20.03
CA LEU A 8 -0.94 3.54 18.94
C LEU A 8 0.25 4.21 18.26
N LEU A 9 0.14 5.51 17.96
CA LEU A 9 1.22 6.30 17.37
C LEU A 9 2.51 6.27 18.22
N GLY A 10 2.38 6.40 19.54
CA GLY A 10 3.53 6.33 20.47
C GLY A 10 4.17 4.95 20.48
N ARG A 11 3.38 3.87 20.39
CA ARG A 11 3.91 2.51 20.27
C ARG A 11 4.67 2.30 18.97
N VAL A 12 4.17 2.83 17.85
CA VAL A 12 4.85 2.76 16.55
C VAL A 12 6.19 3.48 16.61
N VAL A 13 6.24 4.69 17.16
CA VAL A 13 7.50 5.44 17.30
C VAL A 13 8.50 4.68 18.17
N ILE A 14 8.08 4.15 19.32
CA ILE A 14 8.94 3.36 20.20
C ILE A 14 9.44 2.10 19.47
N ALA A 15 8.59 1.42 18.70
CA ALA A 15 8.96 0.24 17.93
C ALA A 15 9.99 0.56 16.85
N ILE A 16 9.84 1.67 16.12
CA ILE A 16 10.80 2.11 15.10
C ILE A 16 12.15 2.42 15.75
N VAL A 17 12.17 3.24 16.81
CA VAL A 17 13.43 3.61 17.50
C VAL A 17 14.11 2.38 18.08
N SER A 18 13.35 1.50 18.74
CA SER A 18 13.88 0.26 19.30
C SER A 18 14.39 -0.68 18.20
N GLY A 19 13.69 -0.76 17.06
CA GLY A 19 14.09 -1.55 15.90
C GLY A 19 15.41 -1.06 15.28
N ILE A 20 15.60 0.25 15.19
CA ILE A 20 16.86 0.85 14.70
C ILE A 20 18.01 0.50 15.65
N ILE A 21 17.82 0.66 16.96
CA ILE A 21 18.87 0.39 17.96
C ILE A 21 19.21 -1.10 17.98
N LEU A 22 18.19 -1.98 18.06
CA LEU A 22 18.40 -3.43 18.09
C LEU A 22 18.97 -3.94 16.76
N GLY A 23 18.59 -3.35 15.64
CA GLY A 23 19.08 -3.71 14.31
C GLY A 23 20.60 -3.57 14.16
N GLN A 24 21.25 -2.69 14.93
CA GLN A 24 22.71 -2.54 14.92
C GLN A 24 23.45 -3.67 15.63
N PHE A 25 22.81 -4.38 16.57
CA PHE A 25 23.41 -5.45 17.37
C PHE A 25 23.01 -6.86 16.91
N VAL A 26 22.11 -6.95 15.93
CA VAL A 26 21.54 -8.22 15.47
C VAL A 26 22.47 -8.91 14.46
N PRO A 27 22.76 -10.22 14.62
CA PRO A 27 23.56 -10.97 13.66
C PRO A 27 22.82 -11.20 12.34
N VAL A 28 23.58 -11.30 11.24
CA VAL A 28 23.06 -11.43 9.86
C VAL A 28 22.07 -12.58 9.69
N TRP A 29 22.29 -13.71 10.35
CA TRP A 29 21.37 -14.87 10.29
C TRP A 29 19.99 -14.57 10.87
N PHE A 30 19.91 -13.76 11.94
CA PHE A 30 18.64 -13.37 12.54
C PHE A 30 17.95 -12.27 11.71
N ALA A 31 18.71 -11.30 11.20
CA ALA A 31 18.18 -10.30 10.26
C ALA A 31 17.59 -10.95 8.99
N ARG A 32 18.17 -12.08 8.55
CA ARG A 32 17.70 -12.84 7.39
C ARG A 32 16.30 -13.45 7.57
N ILE A 33 15.91 -13.80 8.81
CA ILE A 33 14.56 -14.29 9.10
C ILE A 33 13.52 -13.20 8.81
N PHE A 34 13.78 -11.98 9.29
CA PHE A 34 12.91 -10.82 9.04
C PHE A 34 12.89 -10.42 7.56
N ALA A 35 14.05 -10.44 6.89
CA ALA A 35 14.12 -10.19 5.45
C ALA A 35 13.30 -11.21 4.64
N THR A 36 13.38 -12.50 5.01
CA THR A 36 12.61 -13.57 4.35
C THR A 36 11.11 -13.40 4.59
N PHE A 37 10.70 -13.05 5.81
CA PHE A 37 9.31 -12.73 6.11
C PHE A 37 8.81 -11.53 5.30
N ASN A 38 9.59 -10.45 5.24
CA ASN A 38 9.26 -9.26 4.45
C ASN A 38 9.10 -9.57 2.95
N ASP A 39 9.98 -10.41 2.39
CA ASP A 39 9.88 -10.83 0.99
C ASP A 39 8.62 -11.68 0.74
N LEU A 40 8.36 -12.69 1.58
CA LEU A 40 7.15 -13.51 1.47
C LEU A 40 5.88 -12.67 1.62
N PHE A 41 5.84 -11.81 2.62
CA PHE A 41 4.69 -10.94 2.88
C PHE A 41 4.51 -9.89 1.76
N GLY A 42 5.59 -9.29 1.26
CA GLY A 42 5.56 -8.36 0.14
C GLY A 42 5.07 -9.00 -1.16
N ASN A 43 5.49 -10.23 -1.45
CA ASN A 43 4.98 -11.01 -2.57
C ASN A 43 3.48 -11.35 -2.39
N PHE A 44 3.06 -11.74 -1.19
CA PHE A 44 1.64 -11.99 -0.88
C PHE A 44 0.79 -10.71 -1.04
N LEU A 45 1.30 -9.56 -0.57
CA LEU A 45 0.65 -8.27 -0.76
C LEU A 45 0.53 -7.92 -2.24
N SER A 46 1.59 -8.12 -3.03
CA SER A 46 1.59 -7.87 -4.47
C SER A 46 0.55 -8.71 -5.20
N PHE A 47 0.35 -9.97 -4.78
CA PHE A 47 -0.70 -10.85 -5.29
C PHE A 47 -2.11 -10.34 -4.98
N ILE A 48 -2.34 -9.85 -3.76
CA ILE A 48 -3.70 -9.52 -3.28
C ILE A 48 -4.12 -8.07 -3.58
N ILE A 49 -3.19 -7.13 -3.77
CA ILE A 49 -3.49 -5.72 -4.07
C ILE A 49 -4.47 -5.57 -5.25
N PRO A 50 -4.29 -6.25 -6.40
CA PRO A 50 -5.26 -6.21 -7.50
C PRO A 50 -6.68 -6.64 -7.08
N LEU A 51 -6.81 -7.66 -6.23
CA LEU A 51 -8.10 -8.12 -5.71
C LEU A 51 -8.70 -7.12 -4.72
N ILE A 52 -7.88 -6.48 -3.89
CA ILE A 52 -8.31 -5.43 -2.97
C ILE A 52 -8.91 -4.27 -3.77
N ILE A 53 -8.22 -3.84 -4.84
CA ILE A 53 -8.71 -2.78 -5.72
C ILE A 53 -10.05 -3.19 -6.32
N LEU A 54 -10.14 -4.37 -6.94
CA LEU A 54 -11.38 -4.85 -7.55
C LEU A 54 -12.52 -4.92 -6.53
N GLY A 55 -12.26 -5.49 -5.35
CA GLY A 55 -13.27 -5.76 -4.34
C GLY A 55 -13.70 -4.55 -3.52
N LEU A 56 -12.88 -3.52 -3.40
CA LEU A 56 -13.26 -2.28 -2.72
C LEU A 56 -13.82 -1.24 -3.70
N VAL A 57 -13.20 -1.08 -4.87
CA VAL A 57 -13.51 0.02 -5.80
C VAL A 57 -14.76 -0.28 -6.63
N ALA A 58 -14.91 -1.48 -7.18
CA ALA A 58 -16.06 -1.82 -8.04
C ALA A 58 -17.42 -1.69 -7.32
N PRO A 59 -17.66 -2.29 -6.14
CA PRO A 59 -18.93 -2.14 -5.44
C PRO A 59 -19.18 -0.71 -4.96
N ALA A 60 -18.14 0.01 -4.53
CA ALA A 60 -18.26 1.40 -4.09
C ALA A 60 -18.75 2.33 -5.23
N ILE A 61 -18.24 2.15 -6.46
CA ILE A 61 -18.72 2.89 -7.63
C ILE A 61 -20.16 2.48 -7.98
N GLY A 62 -20.47 1.19 -7.93
CA GLY A 62 -21.83 0.67 -8.19
C GLY A 62 -22.89 1.28 -7.26
N GLU A 63 -22.55 1.44 -5.97
CA GLU A 63 -23.39 2.10 -4.96
C GLU A 63 -23.58 3.60 -5.22
N LEU A 64 -22.53 4.29 -5.68
CA LEU A 64 -22.55 5.73 -5.96
C LEU A 64 -23.42 6.09 -7.18
N GLY A 65 -23.50 5.23 -8.20
CA GLY A 65 -24.02 5.63 -9.51
C GLY A 65 -25.54 5.78 -9.66
N LYS A 66 -26.35 5.60 -8.60
CA LYS A 66 -27.80 5.94 -8.60
C LYS A 66 -28.08 7.46 -8.60
N GLY A 67 -27.26 8.26 -9.29
CA GLY A 67 -27.42 9.72 -9.46
C GLY A 67 -26.18 10.57 -9.15
N ALA A 68 -25.08 9.98 -8.66
CA ALA A 68 -23.91 10.76 -8.23
C ALA A 68 -22.83 11.00 -9.32
N GLY A 69 -23.05 10.59 -10.58
CA GLY A 69 -22.01 10.64 -11.62
C GLY A 69 -21.32 12.01 -11.79
N ARG A 70 -22.09 13.12 -11.69
CA ARG A 70 -21.53 14.48 -11.77
C ARG A 70 -20.68 14.83 -10.54
N LEU A 71 -21.11 14.44 -9.34
CA LEU A 71 -20.34 14.66 -8.11
C LEU A 71 -19.04 13.83 -8.13
N LEU A 72 -19.12 12.58 -8.58
CA LEU A 72 -17.98 11.67 -8.67
C LEU A 72 -16.91 12.23 -9.61
N LEU A 73 -17.30 12.73 -10.78
CA LEU A 73 -16.37 13.34 -11.75
C LEU A 73 -15.70 14.60 -11.15
N ILE A 74 -16.47 15.48 -10.50
CA ILE A 74 -15.92 16.68 -9.85
C ILE A 74 -14.91 16.29 -8.76
N THR A 75 -15.25 15.33 -7.89
CA THR A 75 -14.33 14.87 -6.84
C THR A 75 -13.07 14.23 -7.41
N THR A 76 -13.17 13.49 -8.52
CA THR A 76 -12.02 12.90 -9.21
C THR A 76 -11.09 13.97 -9.76
N VAL A 77 -11.63 15.01 -10.40
CA VAL A 77 -10.82 16.12 -10.93
C VAL A 77 -10.11 16.87 -9.80
N ILE A 78 -10.81 17.15 -8.70
CA ILE A 78 -10.21 17.81 -7.53
C ILE A 78 -9.10 16.93 -6.94
N ALA A 79 -9.33 15.63 -6.79
CA ALA A 79 -8.33 14.70 -6.27
C ALA A 79 -7.09 14.62 -7.18
N TYR A 80 -7.27 14.60 -8.50
CA TYR A 80 -6.15 14.56 -9.45
C TYR A 80 -5.34 15.85 -9.43
N MET A 81 -6.01 17.00 -9.40
CA MET A 81 -5.35 18.30 -9.23
C MET A 81 -4.59 18.39 -7.90
N SER A 82 -5.18 17.90 -6.81
CA SER A 82 -4.51 17.85 -5.49
C SER A 82 -3.26 16.97 -5.52
N THR A 83 -3.33 15.82 -6.21
CA THR A 83 -2.18 14.91 -6.36
C THR A 83 -1.05 15.56 -7.16
N LEU A 84 -1.38 16.23 -8.28
CA LEU A 84 -0.42 16.99 -9.08
C LEU A 84 0.24 18.11 -8.26
N PHE A 85 -0.57 18.93 -7.58
CA PHE A 85 -0.06 19.99 -6.71
C PHE A 85 0.85 19.46 -5.61
N SER A 86 0.47 18.35 -4.96
CA SER A 86 1.29 17.69 -3.94
C SER A 86 2.61 17.19 -4.52
N GLY A 87 2.60 16.63 -5.73
CA GLY A 87 3.80 16.18 -6.43
C GLY A 87 4.75 17.33 -6.75
N PHE A 88 4.25 18.41 -7.34
CA PHE A 88 5.06 19.60 -7.62
C PHE A 88 5.59 20.26 -6.36
N PHE A 89 4.75 20.39 -5.31
CA PHE A 89 5.17 20.96 -4.04
C PHE A 89 6.28 20.13 -3.38
N THR A 90 6.16 18.80 -3.43
CA THR A 90 7.21 17.88 -2.93
C THR A 90 8.49 18.06 -3.72
N PHE A 91 8.41 18.12 -5.06
CA PHE A 91 9.57 18.33 -5.93
C PHE A 91 10.29 19.65 -5.60
N PHE A 92 9.57 20.77 -5.52
CA PHE A 92 10.16 22.07 -5.18
C PHE A 92 10.72 22.11 -3.76
N SER A 93 10.03 21.48 -2.81
CA SER A 93 10.50 21.39 -1.42
C SER A 93 11.81 20.60 -1.34
N CYS A 94 11.90 19.45 -2.01
CA CYS A 94 13.13 18.67 -2.09
C CYS A 94 14.25 19.46 -2.79
N GLN A 95 13.95 20.14 -3.90
CA GLN A 95 14.94 20.94 -4.62
C GLN A 95 15.47 22.12 -3.80
N ALA A 96 14.64 22.74 -2.96
CA ALA A 96 15.05 23.86 -2.11
C ALA A 96 15.78 23.40 -0.83
N VAL A 97 15.35 22.29 -0.23
CA VAL A 97 15.83 21.85 1.09
C VAL A 97 17.01 20.89 0.98
N PHE A 98 16.99 19.94 0.05
CA PHE A 98 18.03 18.90 -0.01
C PHE A 98 19.43 19.43 -0.33
N PRO A 99 19.65 20.43 -1.20
CA PRO A 99 20.98 20.99 -1.42
C PRO A 99 21.59 21.65 -0.17
N ASN A 100 20.75 22.12 0.76
CA ASN A 100 21.21 22.75 2.00
C ASN A 100 21.51 21.73 3.12
N ILE A 101 20.90 20.54 3.07
CA ILE A 101 21.11 19.46 4.04
C ILE A 101 22.21 18.50 3.56
N ILE A 102 22.26 18.22 2.26
CA ILE A 102 23.21 17.30 1.63
C ILE A 102 24.39 18.14 1.11
N THR A 103 25.25 18.58 2.03
CA THR A 103 26.43 19.41 1.73
C THR A 103 27.67 18.63 1.31
N GLY A 104 27.60 17.30 1.27
CA GLY A 104 28.65 16.43 0.72
C GLY A 104 28.15 15.75 -0.55
N ALA A 105 28.99 15.69 -1.59
CA ALA A 105 28.76 14.80 -2.72
C ALA A 105 28.59 13.38 -2.18
N ILE A 106 27.34 12.91 -2.06
CA ILE A 106 27.07 11.50 -1.89
C ILE A 106 27.56 10.88 -3.18
N ASP A 107 28.74 10.27 -3.15
CA ASP A 107 29.23 9.45 -4.25
C ASP A 107 28.11 8.49 -4.62
N THR A 108 27.59 8.63 -5.83
CA THR A 108 26.50 7.79 -6.36
C THR A 108 26.86 6.31 -6.34
N GLY A 109 28.15 5.97 -6.20
CA GLY A 109 28.64 4.62 -5.94
C GLY A 109 28.37 4.07 -4.52
N SER A 110 28.26 4.92 -3.49
CA SER A 110 27.95 4.49 -2.11
C SER A 110 26.49 4.07 -1.92
N VAL A 111 25.60 4.56 -2.78
CA VAL A 111 24.16 4.19 -2.79
C VAL A 111 23.95 2.85 -3.50
N GLN A 112 24.78 2.52 -4.50
CA GLN A 112 24.71 1.24 -5.22
C GLN A 112 25.12 0.04 -4.34
N GLY A 113 25.95 0.24 -3.32
CA GLY A 113 26.36 -0.81 -2.37
C GLY A 113 25.30 -1.20 -1.33
N ILE A 114 24.14 -0.52 -1.29
CA ILE A 114 23.05 -0.85 -0.35
C ILE A 114 22.44 -2.22 -0.69
N ASP A 115 22.42 -2.60 -1.98
CA ASP A 115 21.94 -3.92 -2.41
C ASP A 115 22.88 -5.07 -2.00
N GLU A 116 24.18 -4.80 -1.81
CA GLU A 116 25.14 -5.78 -1.30
C GLU A 116 25.03 -5.97 0.22
N GLY A 117 24.51 -4.96 0.92
CA GLY A 117 24.14 -5.02 2.34
C GLY A 117 22.74 -5.61 2.59
N ALA A 118 21.93 -5.79 1.54
CA ALA A 118 20.64 -6.43 1.65
C ALA A 118 20.83 -7.89 2.05
N VAL A 119 20.36 -8.24 3.25
CA VAL A 119 20.47 -9.58 3.78
C VAL A 119 19.70 -10.53 2.86
N LYS A 120 20.40 -11.29 2.01
CA LYS A 120 19.82 -12.31 1.12
C LYS A 120 18.86 -13.19 1.90
N THR A 121 17.63 -13.35 1.44
CA THR A 121 16.62 -14.19 2.09
C THR A 121 17.02 -15.67 2.09
N PHE A 122 16.46 -16.47 3.02
CA PHE A 122 16.75 -17.92 3.06
C PHE A 122 16.11 -18.65 1.88
N PHE A 123 14.91 -18.23 1.50
CA PHE A 123 14.17 -18.71 0.35
C PHE A 123 13.19 -17.62 -0.08
N SER A 124 12.79 -17.64 -1.34
CA SER A 124 11.76 -16.75 -1.88
C SER A 124 10.70 -17.60 -2.55
N ILE A 125 9.43 -17.26 -2.34
CA ILE A 125 8.30 -17.88 -3.02
C ILE A 125 7.70 -16.81 -3.91
N GLY A 126 7.91 -16.97 -5.22
CA GLY A 126 7.31 -16.07 -6.21
C GLY A 126 5.79 -16.21 -6.18
N MET A 127 5.10 -15.16 -5.77
CA MET A 127 3.65 -15.02 -5.87
C MET A 127 3.35 -13.93 -6.90
N PRO A 128 3.34 -14.27 -8.20
CA PRO A 128 3.14 -13.28 -9.25
C PRO A 128 1.77 -12.62 -9.09
N PRO A 129 1.65 -11.31 -9.32
CA PRO A 129 0.38 -10.61 -9.22
C PRO A 129 -0.65 -11.20 -10.21
N ILE A 130 -1.91 -11.30 -9.78
CA ILE A 130 -3.00 -11.84 -10.61
C ILE A 130 -3.19 -11.01 -11.88
N MET A 131 -3.02 -9.69 -11.76
CA MET A 131 -3.02 -8.74 -12.86
C MET A 131 -2.26 -7.48 -12.42
N ASP A 132 -1.89 -6.65 -13.38
CA ASP A 132 -1.27 -5.37 -13.06
C ASP A 132 -2.24 -4.43 -12.31
N VAL A 133 -1.69 -3.56 -11.46
CA VAL A 133 -2.44 -2.62 -10.63
C VAL A 133 -3.31 -1.70 -11.49
N MET A 134 -2.78 -1.23 -12.62
CA MET A 134 -3.53 -0.37 -13.54
C MET A 134 -4.66 -1.13 -14.23
N SER A 135 -4.43 -2.39 -14.60
CA SER A 135 -5.48 -3.25 -15.16
C SER A 135 -6.61 -3.49 -14.14
N ALA A 136 -6.27 -3.77 -12.88
CA ALA A 136 -7.26 -3.94 -11.81
C ALA A 136 -8.09 -2.68 -11.58
N LEU A 137 -7.46 -1.50 -11.60
CA LEU A 137 -8.14 -0.22 -11.48
C LEU A 137 -9.12 -0.02 -12.63
N ILE A 138 -8.67 -0.11 -13.88
CA ILE A 138 -9.53 0.10 -15.06
C ILE A 138 -10.70 -0.90 -15.05
N LEU A 139 -10.42 -2.18 -14.77
CA LEU A 139 -11.45 -3.22 -14.68
C LEU A 139 -12.47 -2.90 -13.57
N SER A 140 -12.02 -2.48 -12.39
CA SER A 140 -12.91 -2.12 -11.28
C SER A 140 -13.82 -0.94 -11.62
N PHE A 141 -13.33 0.04 -12.39
CA PHE A 141 -14.13 1.16 -12.89
C PHE A 141 -15.14 0.70 -13.93
N CYS A 142 -14.74 -0.12 -14.91
CA CYS A 142 -15.65 -0.65 -15.93
C CYS A 142 -16.79 -1.45 -15.30
N ILE A 143 -16.47 -2.34 -14.36
CA ILE A 143 -17.48 -3.14 -13.64
C ILE A 143 -18.34 -2.24 -12.75
N GLY A 144 -17.73 -1.36 -11.95
CA GLY A 144 -18.46 -0.48 -11.02
C GLY A 144 -19.43 0.46 -11.73
N ILE A 145 -19.02 1.07 -12.84
CA ILE A 145 -19.93 1.88 -13.67
C ILE A 145 -21.03 0.99 -14.27
N GLY A 146 -20.68 -0.19 -14.78
CA GLY A 146 -21.65 -1.16 -15.31
C GLY A 146 -22.72 -1.56 -14.29
N LEU A 147 -22.30 -1.86 -13.04
CA LEU A 147 -23.19 -2.17 -11.92
C LEU A 147 -24.17 -1.03 -11.62
N SER A 148 -23.73 0.23 -11.75
CA SER A 148 -24.59 1.38 -11.50
C SER A 148 -25.65 1.64 -12.58
N LEU A 149 -25.41 1.18 -13.80
CA LEU A 149 -26.30 1.38 -14.95
C LEU A 149 -27.32 0.24 -15.11
N ILE A 150 -26.97 -0.96 -14.67
CA ILE A 150 -27.82 -2.15 -14.77
C ILE A 150 -28.82 -2.17 -13.60
N LYS A 151 -30.09 -2.46 -13.86
CA LYS A 151 -31.17 -2.50 -12.85
C LYS A 151 -31.18 -3.76 -11.96
N GLY A 152 -30.22 -4.65 -12.14
CA GLY A 152 -30.17 -5.95 -11.47
C GLY A 152 -29.32 -5.92 -10.21
N ASP A 153 -29.87 -6.37 -9.09
CA ASP A 153 -29.17 -6.34 -7.79
C ASP A 153 -28.24 -7.54 -7.55
N THR A 154 -28.36 -8.62 -8.32
CA THR A 154 -27.63 -9.88 -8.06
C THR A 154 -26.11 -9.68 -8.12
N LEU A 155 -25.62 -9.02 -9.18
CA LEU A 155 -24.18 -8.79 -9.34
C LEU A 155 -23.66 -7.76 -8.34
N GLN A 156 -24.45 -6.74 -8.01
CA GLN A 156 -24.11 -5.78 -6.96
C GLN A 156 -23.95 -6.46 -5.60
N LYS A 157 -24.88 -7.36 -5.23
CA LYS A 157 -24.78 -8.16 -4.00
C LYS A 157 -23.55 -9.05 -4.00
N ALA A 158 -23.26 -9.73 -5.11
CA ALA A 158 -22.05 -10.55 -5.23
C ALA A 158 -20.75 -9.74 -5.03
N PHE A 159 -20.67 -8.53 -5.58
CA PHE A 159 -19.53 -7.64 -5.35
C PHE A 159 -19.49 -7.07 -3.92
N SER A 160 -20.64 -6.90 -3.27
CA SER A 160 -20.68 -6.54 -1.84
C SER A 160 -20.16 -7.68 -0.96
N ASP A 161 -20.56 -8.92 -1.23
CA ASP A 161 -20.03 -10.07 -0.51
C ASP A 161 -18.52 -10.23 -0.76
N PHE A 162 -18.08 -9.98 -1.99
CA PHE A 162 -16.66 -9.99 -2.34
C PHE A 162 -15.86 -8.91 -1.59
N ARG A 163 -16.42 -7.70 -1.43
CA ARG A 163 -15.87 -6.63 -0.60
C ARG A 163 -15.68 -7.08 0.85
N ASP A 164 -16.65 -7.81 1.40
CA ASP A 164 -16.58 -8.32 2.77
C ASP A 164 -15.50 -9.39 2.94
N ILE A 165 -15.36 -10.28 1.96
CA ILE A 165 -14.25 -11.27 1.91
C ILE A 165 -12.90 -10.54 1.90
N VAL A 166 -12.73 -9.54 1.03
CA VAL A 166 -11.50 -8.75 0.95
C VAL A 166 -11.23 -8.02 2.28
N THR A 167 -12.26 -7.42 2.88
CA THR A 167 -12.16 -6.71 4.16
C THR A 167 -11.76 -7.66 5.30
N MET A 168 -12.29 -8.90 5.29
CA MET A 168 -11.89 -9.94 6.24
C MET A 168 -10.41 -10.31 6.07
N ILE A 169 -9.95 -10.51 4.83
CA ILE A 169 -8.54 -10.82 4.59
C ILE A 169 -7.63 -9.68 5.06
N ILE A 170 -8.01 -8.42 4.81
CA ILE A 170 -7.27 -7.26 5.32
C ILE A 170 -7.16 -7.32 6.86
N ARG A 171 -8.28 -7.54 7.55
CA ARG A 171 -8.32 -7.51 9.02
C ARG A 171 -7.64 -8.70 9.69
N THR A 172 -7.77 -9.89 9.12
CA THR A 172 -7.34 -11.14 9.75
C THR A 172 -5.94 -11.56 9.31
N VAL A 173 -5.53 -11.21 8.10
CA VAL A 173 -4.24 -11.62 7.53
C VAL A 173 -3.30 -10.43 7.43
N ILE A 174 -3.70 -9.35 6.76
CA ILE A 174 -2.78 -8.24 6.43
C ILE A 174 -2.41 -7.41 7.66
N ILE A 175 -3.41 -6.92 8.42
CA ILE A 175 -3.16 -6.07 9.59
C ILE A 175 -2.33 -6.77 10.68
N PRO A 176 -2.56 -8.06 11.01
CA PRO A 176 -1.73 -8.75 12.01
C PRO A 176 -0.31 -9.09 11.54
N LEU A 177 -0.07 -9.11 10.23
CA LEU A 177 1.25 -9.36 9.64
C LEU A 177 2.06 -8.06 9.41
N LEU A 178 1.40 -6.89 9.46
CA LEU A 178 2.00 -5.54 9.44
C LEU A 178 2.43 -5.09 10.84
#